data_AF-A0A8T7G8I7-F1
#
_entry.id   AF-A0A8T7G8I7-F1
#
_cell.length_a   1.000
_cell.length_b   1.000
_cell.length_c   1.000
_cell.angle_alpha   90.00
_cell.angle_beta   90.00
_cell.angle_gamma   90.00
#
_symmetry.space_group_name_H-M   'P 1'
#
loop_
_entity.id
_entity.type
_entity.pdbx_description
1 polymer ?
#
loop_
_entity_poly.entity_id
_entity_poly.type
_entity_poly.pdbx_seq_one_letter_code
_entity_poly.pdbx_strand_id
1 'polypeptide(L)' 'MVEDTEEEKEFRGRYADELKKKKHDSGDTELEDERNKVKQQGMRTPGRRGEQIKHEEIDKEIVRRYTSRQEKKKADNNA' A
#
# COMPACT_ATOMS: atom_id res chain seq x y z
N MET A 1 16.73 8.22 6.70
CA MET A 1 16.07 6.98 6.26
C MET A 1 17.13 5.90 6.32
N VAL A 2 16.86 4.77 6.97
CA VAL A 2 17.76 3.62 6.91
C VAL A 2 17.67 3.08 5.49
N GLU A 3 18.82 2.83 4.86
CA GLU A 3 18.86 2.26 3.52
C GLU A 3 18.37 0.81 3.58
N ASP A 4 17.45 0.45 2.69
CA ASP A 4 16.92 -0.91 2.60
C ASP A 4 18.03 -1.87 2.15
N THR A 5 18.10 -3.04 2.78
CA THR A 5 18.94 -4.15 2.29
C THR A 5 18.44 -4.64 0.93
N GLU A 6 19.24 -5.42 0.20
CA GLU A 6 18.78 -5.99 -1.09
C GLU A 6 17.55 -6.89 -0.91
N GLU A 7 17.49 -7.68 0.17
CA GLU A 7 16.31 -8.49 0.52
C GLU A 7 15.08 -7.62 0.78
N GLU A 8 15.26 -6.48 1.45
CA GLU A 8 14.18 -5.52 1.73
C GLU A 8 13.69 -4.83 0.46
N LYS A 9 14.59 -4.49 -0.48
CA LYS A 9 14.22 -3.95 -1.79
C LYS A 9 13.42 -4.95 -2.61
N GLU A 10 13.86 -6.22 -2.64
CA GLU A 10 13.11 -7.29 -3.29
C GLU A 10 11.72 -7.49 -2.66
N PHE A 11 11.67 -7.52 -1.33
CA PHE A 11 10.42 -7.63 -0.59
C PHE A 11 9.49 -6.46 -0.90
N ARG A 12 10.00 -5.23 -0.88
CA ARG A 12 9.25 -4.01 -1.20
C ARG A 12 8.67 -4.09 -2.62
N GLY A 13 9.47 -4.52 -3.60
CA GLY A 13 9.02 -4.69 -4.98
C GLY A 13 7.88 -5.70 -5.11
N ARG A 14 8.06 -6.91 -4.57
CA ARG A 14 7.04 -7.97 -4.59
C ARG A 14 5.75 -7.52 -3.89
N TYR A 15 5.89 -6.92 -2.71
CA TYR A 15 4.74 -6.48 -1.92
C TYR A 15 3.98 -5.33 -2.61
N ALA A 16 4.70 -4.37 -3.19
CA ALA A 16 4.06 -3.32 -3.99
C ALA A 16 3.24 -3.90 -5.14
N ASP A 17 3.77 -4.89 -5.87
CA ASP A 17 3.03 -5.52 -6.97
C ASP A 17 1.83 -6.35 -6.50
N GLU A 18 1.89 -6.94 -5.31
CA GLU A 18 0.72 -7.58 -4.68
C GLU A 18 -0.37 -6.55 -4.34
N LEU A 19 -0.01 -5.39 -3.77
CA LEU A 19 -0.96 -4.33 -3.44
C LEU A 19 -1.68 -3.78 -4.67
N LYS A 20 -0.98 -3.68 -5.81
CA LYS A 20 -1.57 -3.24 -7.09
C LYS A 20 -2.61 -4.22 -7.63
N LYS A 21 -2.45 -5.51 -7.36
CA LYS A 21 -3.36 -6.57 -7.84
C LYS A 21 -4.64 -6.66 -7.01
N LYS A 22 -4.63 -6.18 -5.76
CA LYS A 22 -5.79 -6.19 -4.87
C LYS A 22 -6.94 -5.40 -5.49
N LYS A 23 -8.10 -6.04 -5.57
CA LYS A 23 -9.26 -5.55 -6.30
C LYS A 23 -9.76 -4.21 -5.74
N HIS A 24 -10.36 -3.46 -6.65
CA HIS A 24 -11.01 -2.17 -6.39
C HIS A 24 -12.52 -2.27 -6.62
N ASP A 25 -13.13 -3.46 -6.54
CA ASP A 25 -14.58 -3.54 -6.77
C ASP A 25 -15.33 -2.97 -5.55
N SER A 26 -15.91 -1.80 -5.79
CA SER A 26 -16.94 -1.11 -5.01
C SER A 26 -16.60 -0.61 -3.59
N GLY A 27 -15.40 -0.87 -3.04
CA GLY A 27 -15.15 -0.45 -1.65
C GLY A 27 -13.72 -0.39 -1.11
N ASP A 28 -12.67 -0.40 -1.93
CA ASP A 28 -11.26 -0.47 -1.45
C ASP A 28 -10.99 -1.64 -0.46
N THR A 29 -11.91 -2.61 -0.40
CA THR A 29 -12.04 -3.57 0.71
C THR A 29 -10.78 -4.40 0.90
N GLU A 30 -10.17 -4.89 -0.18
CA GLU A 30 -9.00 -5.76 -0.09
C GLU A 30 -7.72 -5.03 0.37
N LEU A 31 -7.60 -3.73 0.09
CA LEU A 31 -6.47 -2.91 0.53
C LEU A 31 -6.66 -2.48 2.00
N GLU A 32 -7.88 -2.13 2.40
CA GLU A 32 -8.21 -1.86 3.80
C GLU A 32 -8.05 -3.10 4.68
N ASP A 33 -8.46 -4.28 4.19
CA ASP A 33 -8.25 -5.55 4.86
C ASP A 33 -6.76 -5.84 5.05
N GLU A 34 -5.94 -5.58 4.04
CA GLU A 34 -4.48 -5.70 4.15
C GLU A 34 -3.93 -4.76 5.22
N ARG A 35 -4.35 -3.49 5.21
CA ARG A 35 -3.97 -2.51 6.21
C ARG A 35 -4.32 -2.96 7.63
N ASN A 36 -5.52 -3.51 7.81
CA ASN A 36 -5.98 -4.03 9.09
C ASN A 36 -5.15 -5.25 9.53
N LYS A 37 -4.83 -6.17 8.61
CA LYS A 37 -3.96 -7.33 8.88
C LYS A 37 -2.56 -6.90 9.30
N VAL A 38 -1.94 -5.97 8.58
CA VAL A 38 -0.59 -5.47 8.91
C VAL A 38 -0.61 -4.76 10.27
N LYS A 39 -1.62 -3.93 10.55
CA LYS A 39 -1.79 -3.30 11.87
C LYS A 39 -1.93 -4.33 12.99
N GLN A 40 -2.71 -5.39 12.78
CA GLN A 40 -2.83 -6.48 13.75
C GLN A 40 -1.53 -7.26 13.94
N GLN A 41 -0.79 -7.51 12.85
CA GLN A 41 0.53 -8.11 12.90
C GLN A 41 1.49 -7.23 13.72
N GLY A 42 1.45 -5.92 13.53
CA GLY A 42 2.28 -4.96 14.25
C GLY A 42 2.03 -4.91 15.75
N MET A 43 0.79 -5.16 16.18
CA MET A 43 0.50 -5.33 17.61
C MET A 43 1.16 -6.60 18.19
N ARG A 44 1.41 -7.63 17.37
CA ARG A 44 2.04 -8.89 17.81
C ARG A 44 3.56 -8.87 17.70
N THR A 45 4.11 -8.22 16.68
CA THR A 45 5.57 -8.21 16.40
C THR A 45 6.09 -6.80 16.12
N PRO A 46 5.94 -5.85 17.05
CA PRO A 46 6.17 -4.44 16.79
C PRO A 46 7.63 -4.16 16.40
N GLY A 47 7.81 -3.24 15.46
CA GLY A 47 9.11 -2.63 15.16
C GLY A 47 10.02 -3.45 14.25
N ARG A 48 9.51 -4.52 13.64
CA ARG A 48 10.28 -5.28 12.64
C ARG A 48 10.38 -4.51 11.34
N ARG A 49 11.55 -4.51 10.70
CA ARG A 49 11.77 -3.75 9.45
C ARG A 49 10.80 -4.13 8.33
N GLY A 50 10.52 -5.43 8.15
CA GLY A 50 9.50 -5.88 7.19
C GLY A 50 8.09 -5.39 7.49
N GLU A 51 7.73 -5.13 8.75
CA GLU A 51 6.44 -4.54 9.12
C GLU A 51 6.38 -3.06 8.73
N GLN A 52 7.47 -2.32 8.96
CA GLN A 52 7.59 -0.92 8.54
C GLN A 52 7.44 -0.80 7.02
N ILE A 53 8.13 -1.65 6.25
CA ILE A 53 8.04 -1.66 4.78
C ILE A 53 6.59 -1.93 4.33
N LYS A 54 5.89 -2.87 4.98
CA LYS A 54 4.48 -3.12 4.66
C LYS A 54 3.61 -1.88 4.88
N HIS A 55 3.76 -1.21 6.03
CA HIS A 55 3.03 0.02 6.30
C HIS A 55 3.33 1.12 5.27
N GLU A 56 4.61 1.33 4.94
CA GLU A 56 5.04 2.31 3.95
C GLU A 56 4.45 2.04 2.56
N GLU A 57 4.47 0.79 2.08
CA GLU A 57 3.95 0.45 0.75
C GLU A 57 2.41 0.48 0.69
N ILE A 58 1.72 0.15 1.78
CA ILE A 58 0.26 0.34 1.86
C ILE A 58 -0.09 1.81 1.74
N ASP A 59 0.56 2.68 2.53
CA ASP A 59 0.29 4.12 2.51
C ASP A 59 0.59 4.72 1.13
N LYS A 60 1.68 4.27 0.49
CA LYS A 60 2.04 4.67 -0.88
C LYS A 60 0.98 4.27 -1.91
N GLU A 61 0.46 3.04 -1.84
CA GLU A 61 -0.61 2.60 -2.76
C GLU A 61 -1.93 3.34 -2.49
N ILE A 62 -2.26 3.66 -1.24
CA ILE A 62 -3.43 4.49 -0.90
C ILE A 62 -3.31 5.87 -1.55
N VAL A 63 -2.16 6.54 -1.39
CA VAL A 63 -1.91 7.85 -2.00
C VAL A 63 -2.00 7.77 -3.52
N ARG A 64 -1.40 6.75 -4.14
CA ARG A 64 -1.49 6.53 -5.60
C ARG A 64 -2.95 6.42 -6.05
N ARG A 65 -3.75 5.57 -5.41
CA ARG A 65 -5.17 5.38 -5.75
C ARG A 65 -5.99 6.65 -5.54
N TYR A 66 -5.70 7.41 -4.49
CA TYR A 66 -6.35 8.69 -4.25
C TYR A 66 -6.05 9.69 -5.37
N THR A 67 -4.77 9.90 -5.70
CA THR A 67 -4.35 10.82 -6.75
C THR A 67 -4.93 10.43 -8.11
N SER A 68 -4.86 9.16 -8.50
CA SER A 68 -5.45 8.69 -9.76
C SER A 68 -6.97 8.90 -9.83
N ARG A 69 -7.70 8.78 -8.70
CA ARG A 69 -9.13 9.11 -8.66
C ARG A 69 -9.39 10.60 -8.83
N GLN A 70 -8.55 11.47 -8.26
CA GLN A 70 -8.68 12.93 -8.43
C GLN A 70 -8.38 13.37 -9.87
N GLU A 71 -7.36 12.78 -10.49
CA GLU A 71 -7.02 13.05 -11.89
C GLU A 71 -8.17 12.68 -12.84
N LYS A 72 -8.77 11.48 -12.66
CA LYS A 72 -9.96 11.08 -13.42
C LYS A 72 -11.11 12.06 -13.26
N LYS A 73 -11.46 12.43 -12.02
CA LYS A 73 -12.52 13.42 -11.75
C LYS A 73 -12.25 14.77 -12.41
N LYS A 74 -11.00 15.23 -12.44
CA LYS A 74 -10.62 16.48 -13.12
C LYS A 74 -10.77 16.38 -14.63
N ALA A 75 -10.39 15.24 -15.22
CA ALA A 75 -10.57 14.99 -16.64
C ALA A 75 -12.06 14.96 -17.04
N ASP A 76 -12.89 14.28 -16.25
CA ASP A 76 -14.34 14.17 -16.50
C ASP A 76 -15.07 15.51 -16.35
N ASN A 77 -14.65 16.37 -15.42
CA ASN A 77 -15.25 17.70 -15.22
C ASN A 77 -14.83 18.75 -16.27
N ASN A 78 -13.82 18.46 -17.09
CA ASN A 78 -13.26 19.36 -18.09
C ASN A 78 -13.52 18.86 -19.53
N ALA A 79 -14.31 17.79 -19.68
CA ALA A 79 -14.81 17.20 -20.92
C ALA A 79 -16.27 17.58 -21.15
#